data_AF-A0A353FJM8-F1
#
_entry.id   AF-A0A353FJM8-F1
#
_cell.length_a   1.000
_cell.length_b   1.000
_cell.length_c   1.000
_cell.angle_alpha   90.00
_cell.angle_beta   90.00
_cell.angle_gamma   90.00
#
_symmetry.space_group_name_H-M   'P 1'
#
loop_
_entity.id
_entity.type
_entity.pdbx_description
1 polymer ?
#
loop_
_entity_poly.entity_id
_entity_poly.type
_entity_poly.pdbx_seq_one_letter_code
_entity_poly.pdbx_strand_id
1 'polypeptide(L)'
;MLKLILSLILPITIGILIYKFGINFSTTGIQKTSDITLSISGMIFTIMGVWIAFIYPNAILRLKSNKLEPADFTENQEEKERLGRIVGAIVQSSLVAIAILVANLASAVIENPHQHTATPAIAAIIISAAILQVEGIMQVIRSNIDFLSDLHSKSSRKKTEQQL
;
A
#
# COMPACT_ATOMS: atom_id res chain seq x y z
N MET A 1 3.65 -0.53 17.36
CA MET A 1 2.77 -0.79 18.53
C MET A 1 1.53 0.09 18.51
N LEU A 2 1.63 1.42 18.67
CA LEU A 2 0.45 2.32 18.70
C LEU A 2 -0.45 2.21 17.46
N LYS A 3 0.13 2.16 16.25
CA LYS A 3 -0.64 2.01 14.99
C LYS A 3 -1.42 0.69 14.89
N LEU A 4 -0.88 -0.41 15.42
CA LEU A 4 -1.57 -1.71 15.45
C LEU A 4 -2.78 -1.68 16.39
N ILE A 5 -2.62 -1.04 17.55
CA ILE A 5 -3.71 -0.86 18.52
C ILE A 5 -4.80 0.04 17.92
N LEU A 6 -4.42 1.12 17.22
CA LEU A 6 -5.36 2.00 16.54
C LEU A 6 -6.15 1.28 15.43
N SER A 7 -5.47 0.42 14.66
CA SER A 7 -6.07 -0.41 13.62
C SER A 7 -7.10 -1.40 14.17
N LEU A 8 -6.90 -1.92 15.39
CA LEU A 8 -7.85 -2.83 16.04
C LEU A 8 -9.10 -2.11 16.59
N ILE A 9 -8.96 -0.84 16.97
CA ILE A 9 -10.07 -0.03 17.53
C ILE A 9 -10.93 0.59 16.41
N LEU A 10 -10.35 0.79 15.22
CA LEU A 10 -11.00 1.43 14.08
C LEU A 10 -12.37 0.81 13.70
N PRO A 11 -12.55 -0.53 13.60
CA PRO A 11 -13.84 -1.14 13.29
C PRO A 11 -14.92 -0.86 14.33
N ILE A 12 -14.55 -0.80 15.60
CA ILE A 12 -15.48 -0.51 16.70
C ILE A 12 -15.99 0.92 16.56
N THR A 13 -15.10 1.88 16.31
CA THR A 13 -15.47 3.30 16.14
C THR A 13 -16.35 3.52 14.91
N ILE A 14 -16.03 2.88 13.79
CA ILE A 14 -16.81 2.97 12.56
C ILE A 14 -18.18 2.30 12.73
N GLY A 15 -18.24 1.16 13.42
CA GLY A 15 -19.51 0.48 13.73
C GLY A 15 -20.45 1.35 14.56
N ILE A 16 -19.93 2.04 15.58
CA ILE A 16 -20.71 3.00 16.39
C ILE A 16 -21.23 4.16 15.52
N LEU A 17 -20.40 4.70 14.62
CA LEU A 17 -20.81 5.77 13.71
C LEU A 17 -21.92 5.32 12.75
N ILE A 18 -21.76 4.17 12.11
CA ILE A 18 -22.77 3.62 11.18
C ILE A 18 -24.10 3.42 11.90
N TYR A 19 -24.07 2.86 13.12
CA TYR A 19 -25.27 2.66 13.92
C TYR A 19 -25.92 4.00 14.32
N LYS A 20 -25.13 4.98 14.77
CA LYS A 20 -25.63 6.29 15.21
C LYS A 20 -26.23 7.12 14.07
N PHE A 21 -25.65 7.06 12.88
CA PHE A 21 -26.10 7.81 11.71
C PHE A 21 -27.11 7.05 10.85
N GLY A 22 -27.42 5.79 11.17
CA GLY A 22 -28.37 4.96 10.41
C GLY A 22 -27.94 4.75 8.96
N ILE A 23 -26.63 4.70 8.69
CA ILE A 23 -26.10 4.56 7.35
C ILE A 23 -26.34 3.12 6.89
N ASN A 24 -27.11 2.98 5.81
CA ASN A 24 -27.35 1.69 5.18
C ASN A 24 -26.40 1.49 4.01
N PHE A 25 -25.85 0.29 3.90
CA PHE A 25 -25.00 -0.11 2.79
C PHE A 25 -25.67 -1.25 2.02
N SER A 26 -25.58 -1.18 0.69
CA SER A 26 -25.96 -2.28 -0.19
C SER A 26 -25.07 -3.50 0.10
N THR A 27 -25.67 -4.67 0.29
CA THR A 27 -24.92 -5.94 0.43
C THR A 27 -24.00 -6.17 -0.76
N THR A 28 -24.46 -5.87 -1.98
CA THR A 28 -23.67 -5.98 -3.21
C THR A 28 -22.49 -5.02 -3.21
N GLY A 29 -22.70 -3.76 -2.78
CA GLY A 29 -21.64 -2.77 -2.67
C GLY A 29 -20.56 -3.15 -1.64
N ILE A 30 -20.97 -3.67 -0.47
CA ILE A 30 -20.04 -4.16 0.55
C ILE A 30 -19.26 -5.38 0.06
N GLN A 31 -19.91 -6.30 -0.64
CA GLN A 31 -19.23 -7.48 -1.19
C GLN A 31 -18.17 -7.09 -2.24
N LYS A 32 -18.52 -6.21 -3.19
CA LYS A 32 -17.54 -5.65 -4.16
C LYS A 32 -16.36 -4.98 -3.46
N THR A 33 -16.64 -4.18 -2.42
CA THR A 33 -15.60 -3.50 -1.64
C THR A 33 -14.70 -4.50 -0.93
N SER A 34 -15.26 -5.58 -0.38
CA SER A 34 -14.51 -6.68 0.24
C SER A 34 -13.57 -7.36 -0.76
N ASP A 35 -14.06 -7.70 -1.95
CA ASP A 35 -13.27 -8.39 -2.98
C ASP A 35 -12.09 -7.54 -3.48
N ILE A 36 -12.33 -6.25 -3.68
CA ILE A 36 -11.29 -5.29 -4.07
C ILE A 36 -10.28 -5.11 -2.94
N THR A 37 -10.74 -5.00 -1.69
CA THR A 37 -9.89 -4.87 -0.50
C THR A 37 -8.96 -6.10 -0.36
N LEU A 38 -9.49 -7.30 -0.56
CA LEU A 38 -8.70 -8.54 -0.53
C LEU A 38 -7.65 -8.57 -1.66
N SER A 39 -8.04 -8.18 -2.87
CA SER A 39 -7.15 -8.10 -4.03
C SER A 39 -5.98 -7.13 -3.79
N ILE A 40 -6.28 -5.95 -3.25
CA ILE A 40 -5.27 -4.96 -2.87
C ILE A 40 -4.35 -5.52 -1.78
N SER A 41 -4.88 -6.21 -0.78
CA SER A 41 -4.06 -6.83 0.27
C SER A 41 -3.04 -7.81 -0.30
N GLY A 42 -3.44 -8.64 -1.27
CA GLY A 42 -2.54 -9.55 -1.97
C GLY A 42 -1.45 -8.82 -2.75
N MET A 43 -1.82 -7.73 -3.43
CA MET A 43 -0.88 -6.86 -4.14
C MET A 43 0.17 -6.26 -3.19
N ILE A 44 -0.26 -5.66 -2.07
CA ILE A 44 0.64 -5.07 -1.07
C ILE A 44 1.56 -6.15 -0.47
N PHE A 45 1.01 -7.30 -0.10
CA PHE A 45 1.80 -8.41 0.46
C PHE A 45 2.90 -8.85 -0.52
N THR A 46 2.56 -8.95 -1.81
CA THR A 46 3.51 -9.32 -2.86
C THR A 46 4.62 -8.28 -3.00
N ILE A 47 4.29 -6.99 -3.10
CA ILE A 47 5.29 -5.91 -3.27
C ILE A 47 6.19 -5.80 -2.02
N MET A 48 5.60 -5.85 -0.82
CA MET A 48 6.37 -5.81 0.43
C MET A 48 7.24 -7.05 0.62
N GLY A 49 6.80 -8.22 0.16
CA GLY A 49 7.61 -9.45 0.16
C GLY A 49 8.88 -9.29 -0.65
N VAL A 50 8.80 -8.65 -1.83
CA VAL A 50 9.96 -8.31 -2.65
C VAL A 50 10.90 -7.35 -1.91
N TRP A 51 10.37 -6.31 -1.24
CA TRP A 51 11.19 -5.39 -0.44
C TRP A 51 11.94 -6.09 0.69
N ILE A 52 11.29 -7.00 1.41
CA ILE A 52 11.92 -7.79 2.46
C ILE A 52 13.07 -8.61 1.86
N ALA A 53 12.86 -9.27 0.72
CA ALA A 53 13.91 -10.06 0.06
C ALA A 53 15.14 -9.21 -0.32
N PHE A 54 14.96 -7.93 -0.66
CA PHE A 54 16.08 -7.03 -0.97
C PHE A 54 16.78 -6.46 0.27
N ILE A 55 16.03 -6.06 1.29
CA ILE A 55 16.57 -5.37 2.47
C ILE A 55 17.17 -6.37 3.47
N TYR A 56 16.57 -7.54 3.60
CA TYR A 56 16.90 -8.51 4.65
C TYR A 56 18.33 -9.06 4.59
N PRO A 57 18.90 -9.43 3.42
CA PRO A 57 20.30 -9.86 3.33
C PRO A 57 21.26 -8.78 3.84
N ASN A 58 21.02 -7.51 3.48
CA ASN A 58 21.83 -6.38 3.92
C ASN A 58 21.71 -6.15 5.44
N ALA A 59 20.54 -6.39 6.04
CA ALA A 59 20.35 -6.29 7.48
C ALA A 59 21.12 -7.39 8.24
N ILE A 60 21.09 -8.64 7.76
CA ILE A 60 21.86 -9.75 8.37
C ILE A 60 23.36 -9.50 8.25
N LEU A 61 23.84 -9.05 7.09
CA LEU A 61 25.25 -8.74 6.88
C LEU A 61 25.73 -7.64 7.83
N ARG A 62 24.92 -6.59 8.07
CA ARG A 62 25.23 -5.55 9.06
C ARG A 62 25.35 -6.07 10.49
N LEU A 63 24.55 -7.06 10.87
CA LEU A 63 24.67 -7.69 12.18
C LEU A 63 25.91 -8.59 12.29
N LYS A 64 26.38 -9.18 11.19
CA LYS A 64 27.53 -10.10 11.17
C LYS A 64 28.88 -9.42 10.92
N SER A 65 28.92 -8.35 10.14
CA SER A 65 30.17 -7.67 9.76
C SER A 65 30.05 -6.18 10.01
N ASN A 66 30.99 -5.61 10.76
CA ASN A 66 31.10 -4.18 11.05
C ASN A 66 31.55 -3.34 9.82
N LYS A 67 31.49 -3.91 8.60
CA LYS A 67 31.85 -3.28 7.33
C LYS A 67 30.71 -3.46 6.35
N LEU A 68 30.32 -2.33 5.75
CA LEU A 68 29.24 -2.19 4.80
C LEU A 68 29.77 -2.37 3.39
N GLU A 69 29.19 -3.26 2.60
CA GLU A 69 29.13 -3.12 1.14
C GLU A 69 27.64 -3.06 0.76
N PRO A 70 27.12 -1.88 0.33
CA PRO A 70 25.76 -1.81 -0.16
C PRO A 70 25.69 -2.53 -1.51
N ALA A 71 24.62 -3.32 -1.72
CA ALA A 71 24.33 -3.94 -3.01
C ALA A 71 24.46 -2.91 -4.15
N ASP A 72 25.48 -3.07 -5.01
CA ASP A 72 25.78 -2.12 -6.07
C ASP A 72 24.89 -2.41 -7.28
N PHE A 73 23.62 -1.99 -7.21
CA PHE A 73 22.73 -1.93 -8.37
C PHE A 73 23.14 -0.81 -9.35
N THR A 74 24.38 -0.34 -9.27
CA THR A 74 24.83 0.92 -9.88
C THR A 74 25.79 0.74 -11.04
N GLU A 75 26.20 -0.48 -11.38
CA GLU A 75 27.20 -0.72 -12.43
C GLU A 75 26.66 -0.48 -13.85
N ASN A 76 25.39 -0.77 -14.13
CA ASN A 76 24.79 -0.57 -15.46
C ASN A 76 23.71 0.54 -15.45
N GLN A 77 23.91 1.61 -16.24
CA GLN A 77 22.92 2.71 -16.36
C GLN A 77 21.58 2.23 -16.94
N GLU A 78 21.60 1.31 -17.90
CA GLU A 78 20.39 0.79 -18.55
C GLU A 78 19.50 0.00 -17.55
N GLU A 79 20.10 -0.81 -16.68
CA GLU A 79 19.38 -1.58 -15.67
C GLU A 79 18.67 -0.68 -14.66
N LYS A 80 19.29 0.44 -14.27
CA LYS A 80 18.65 1.44 -13.39
C LYS A 80 17.44 2.10 -14.04
N GLU A 81 17.55 2.51 -15.30
CA GLU A 81 16.43 3.15 -16.01
C GLU A 81 15.27 2.18 -16.20
N ARG A 82 15.56 0.90 -16.46
CA ARG A 82 14.55 -0.17 -16.49
C ARG A 82 13.89 -0.34 -15.12
N LEU A 83 14.69 -0.38 -14.05
CA LEU A 83 14.18 -0.51 -12.69
C LEU A 83 13.32 0.68 -12.26
N GLY A 84 13.76 1.90 -12.55
CA GLY A 84 12.99 3.11 -12.27
C GLY A 84 11.65 3.15 -13.00
N ARG A 85 11.60 2.68 -14.25
CA ARG A 85 10.34 2.53 -15.00
C ARG A 85 9.39 1.52 -14.35
N ILE A 86 9.91 0.38 -13.88
CA ILE A 86 9.10 -0.64 -13.18
C ILE A 86 8.50 -0.06 -11.89
N VAL A 87 9.31 0.64 -11.10
CA VAL A 87 8.88 1.29 -9.85
C VAL A 87 7.84 2.37 -10.12
N GLY A 88 8.01 3.17 -11.18
CA GLY A 88 7.02 4.14 -11.63
C GLY A 88 5.67 3.50 -12.00
N ALA A 89 5.71 2.36 -12.70
CA ALA A 89 4.49 1.60 -13.03
C ALA A 89 3.75 1.08 -11.78
N ILE A 90 4.50 0.67 -10.74
CA ILE A 90 3.91 0.26 -9.45
C ILE A 90 3.19 1.43 -8.78
N VAL A 91 3.79 2.62 -8.77
CA VAL A 91 3.16 3.84 -8.20
C VAL A 91 1.88 4.19 -8.97
N GLN A 92 1.90 4.16 -10.30
CA GLN A 92 0.71 4.45 -11.11
C GLN A 92 -0.41 3.44 -10.87
N SER A 93 -0.09 2.13 -10.85
CA SER A 93 -1.07 1.08 -10.57
C SER A 93 -1.68 1.21 -9.17
N SER A 94 -0.87 1.59 -8.19
CA SER A 94 -1.29 1.84 -6.81
C SER A 94 -2.31 2.98 -6.70
N LEU A 95 -2.13 4.06 -7.46
CA LEU A 95 -3.10 5.17 -7.52
C LEU A 95 -4.44 4.74 -8.12
N VAL A 96 -4.40 3.92 -9.18
CA VAL A 96 -5.62 3.35 -9.79
C VAL A 96 -6.35 2.46 -8.79
N ALA A 97 -5.63 1.65 -8.02
CA ALA A 97 -6.23 0.81 -6.98
C ALA A 97 -6.96 1.61 -5.89
N ILE A 98 -6.36 2.73 -5.43
CA ILE A 98 -7.03 3.65 -4.49
C ILE A 98 -8.30 4.21 -5.11
N ALA A 99 -8.24 4.69 -6.36
CA ALA A 99 -9.40 5.26 -7.05
C ALA A 99 -10.55 4.25 -7.17
N ILE A 100 -10.25 3.00 -7.55
CA ILE A 100 -11.23 1.91 -7.66
C ILE A 100 -11.86 1.59 -6.30
N LEU A 101 -11.05 1.53 -5.23
CA LEU A 101 -11.54 1.26 -3.88
C LEU A 101 -12.49 2.37 -3.41
N VAL A 102 -12.11 3.63 -3.59
CA VAL A 102 -12.94 4.79 -3.23
C VAL A 102 -14.24 4.82 -4.03
N ALA A 103 -14.18 4.53 -5.34
CA ALA A 103 -15.36 4.48 -6.19
C ALA A 103 -16.36 3.38 -5.76
N ASN A 104 -15.86 2.20 -5.38
CA ASN A 104 -16.72 1.11 -4.90
C ASN A 104 -17.30 1.39 -3.52
N LEU A 105 -16.53 2.02 -2.64
CA LEU A 105 -17.02 2.46 -1.33
C LEU A 105 -18.13 3.52 -1.48
N ALA A 106 -17.97 4.49 -2.38
CA ALA A 106 -19.00 5.47 -2.67
C ALA A 106 -20.26 4.82 -3.28
N SER A 107 -20.07 3.87 -4.20
CA SER A 107 -21.18 3.13 -4.81
C SER A 107 -21.96 2.31 -3.78
N ALA A 108 -21.28 1.75 -2.77
CA ALA A 108 -21.93 0.97 -1.70
C ALA A 108 -22.88 1.80 -0.82
N VAL A 109 -22.66 3.12 -0.74
CA VAL A 109 -23.52 4.07 -0.01
C VAL A 109 -24.67 4.57 -0.88
N ILE A 110 -24.45 4.74 -2.19
CA ILE A 110 -25.43 5.32 -3.12
C ILE A 110 -26.45 4.28 -3.60
N GLU A 111 -26.07 3.00 -3.71
CA GLU A 111 -27.00 1.93 -4.10
C GLU A 111 -28.19 1.83 -3.11
N ASN A 112 -29.41 1.91 -3.63
CA ASN A 112 -30.64 1.93 -2.81
C ASN A 112 -30.75 0.68 -1.90
N PRO A 113 -30.92 0.84 -0.58
CA PRO A 113 -30.93 -0.26 0.39
C PRO A 113 -32.22 -1.12 0.40
N HIS A 114 -33.12 -0.96 -0.58
CA HIS A 114 -34.49 -1.49 -0.51
C HIS A 114 -34.66 -3.01 -0.63
N GLN A 115 -33.59 -3.79 -0.88
CA GLN A 115 -33.72 -5.24 -0.98
C GLN A 115 -32.86 -6.02 0.01
N HIS A 116 -31.62 -5.63 0.30
CA HIS A 116 -30.78 -6.30 1.30
C HIS A 116 -29.74 -5.32 1.86
N THR A 117 -29.88 -4.94 3.14
CA THR A 117 -28.89 -4.12 3.85
C THR A 117 -27.84 -5.01 4.49
N ALA A 118 -26.56 -4.70 4.29
CA ALA A 118 -25.49 -5.35 5.02
C ALA A 118 -25.62 -5.06 6.52
N THR A 119 -25.33 -6.05 7.38
CA THR A 119 -25.29 -5.84 8.83
C THR A 119 -24.27 -4.73 9.15
N PRO A 120 -24.62 -3.73 9.97
CA PRO A 120 -23.73 -2.61 10.33
C PRO A 120 -22.34 -3.06 10.80
N ALA A 121 -22.27 -4.18 11.52
CA ALA A 121 -21.01 -4.77 11.96
C ALA A 121 -20.11 -5.25 10.81
N ILE A 122 -20.69 -5.88 9.77
CA ILE A 122 -19.95 -6.36 8.60
C ILE A 122 -19.47 -5.16 7.78
N ALA A 123 -20.35 -4.18 7.55
CA ALA A 123 -19.99 -2.95 6.85
C ALA A 123 -18.83 -2.23 7.58
N ALA A 124 -18.88 -2.13 8.92
CA ALA A 124 -17.83 -1.51 9.70
C ALA A 124 -16.46 -2.18 9.52
N ILE A 125 -16.41 -3.51 9.53
CA ILE A 125 -15.17 -4.28 9.32
C ILE A 125 -14.60 -4.00 7.92
N ILE A 126 -15.43 -4.09 6.88
CA ILE A 126 -14.99 -3.92 5.49
C ILE A 126 -14.54 -2.48 5.23
N ILE A 127 -15.26 -1.48 5.75
CA ILE A 127 -14.88 -0.06 5.59
C ILE A 127 -13.57 0.23 6.32
N SER A 128 -13.40 -0.32 7.51
CA SER A 128 -12.13 -0.19 8.25
C SER A 128 -10.98 -0.83 7.51
N ALA A 129 -11.20 -2.02 6.94
CA ALA A 129 -10.22 -2.71 6.12
C ALA A 129 -9.86 -1.87 4.88
N ALA A 130 -10.84 -1.27 4.19
CA ALA A 130 -10.62 -0.38 3.06
C ALA A 130 -9.75 0.84 3.44
N ILE A 131 -10.03 1.48 4.58
CA ILE A 131 -9.22 2.61 5.09
C ILE A 131 -7.76 2.16 5.34
N LEU A 132 -7.58 1.01 6.00
CA LEU A 132 -6.25 0.46 6.25
C LEU A 132 -5.52 0.09 4.95
N GLN A 133 -6.23 -0.37 3.93
CA GLN A 133 -5.64 -0.63 2.61
C GLN A 133 -5.15 0.65 1.95
N VAL A 134 -5.88 1.78 2.04
CA VAL A 134 -5.39 3.06 1.53
C VAL A 134 -4.07 3.45 2.21
N GLU A 135 -3.97 3.32 3.54
CA GLU A 135 -2.72 3.58 4.25
C GLU A 135 -1.59 2.64 3.79
N GLY A 136 -1.89 1.35 3.61
CA GLY A 136 -0.94 0.36 3.11
C GLY A 136 -0.43 0.70 1.71
N ILE A 137 -1.32 1.06 0.78
CA ILE A 137 -0.93 1.50 -0.56
C ILE A 137 -0.04 2.75 -0.49
N MET A 138 -0.39 3.72 0.36
CA MET A 138 0.42 4.93 0.53
C MET A 138 1.83 4.61 1.05
N GLN A 139 1.97 3.60 1.91
CA GLN A 139 3.27 3.12 2.36
C GLN A 139 4.06 2.46 1.23
N VAL A 140 3.40 1.66 0.40
CA VAL A 140 4.01 1.07 -0.81
C VAL A 140 4.50 2.16 -1.75
N ILE A 141 3.68 3.18 -2.02
CA ILE A 141 4.05 4.32 -2.87
C ILE A 141 5.29 5.02 -2.31
N ARG A 142 5.31 5.35 -1.01
CA ARG A 142 6.46 6.00 -0.38
C ARG A 142 7.74 5.16 -0.50
N SER A 143 7.66 3.87 -0.15
CA SER A 143 8.80 2.96 -0.25
C SER A 143 9.37 2.89 -1.68
N ASN A 144 8.49 2.90 -2.68
CA ASN A 144 8.88 2.89 -4.08
C ASN A 144 9.50 4.22 -4.52
N ILE A 145 8.96 5.36 -4.09
CA ILE A 145 9.52 6.69 -4.39
C ILE A 145 10.88 6.88 -3.71
N ASP A 146 11.02 6.49 -2.44
CA ASP A 146 12.26 6.61 -1.68
C ASP A 146 13.38 5.81 -2.37
N PHE A 147 13.06 4.61 -2.84
CA PHE A 147 14.00 3.82 -3.62
C PHE A 147 14.39 4.46 -4.96
N LEU A 148 13.42 5.02 -5.68
CA LEU A 148 13.71 5.74 -6.93
C LEU A 148 14.62 6.95 -6.68
N SER A 149 14.40 7.67 -5.58
CA SER A 149 15.24 8.79 -5.14
C SER A 149 16.66 8.32 -4.77
N ASP A 150 16.78 7.20 -4.06
CA ASP A 150 18.08 6.59 -3.73
C ASP A 150 18.84 6.14 -4.99
N LEU A 151 18.14 5.64 -6.00
CA LEU A 151 18.73 5.29 -7.30
C LEU A 151 19.24 6.53 -8.05
N HIS A 152 18.46 7.62 -8.08
CA HIS A 152 18.85 8.86 -8.75
C HIS A 152 20.02 9.56 -8.04
N SER A 153 19.99 9.67 -6.71
CA SER A 153 21.05 10.35 -5.95
C SER A 153 22.41 9.66 -6.06
N LYS A 154 22.45 8.33 -6.03
CA LYS A 154 23.68 7.55 -6.26
C LYS A 154 24.21 7.71 -7.69
N SER A 155 23.32 7.85 -8.68
CA SER A 155 23.70 8.10 -10.07
C SER A 155 24.38 9.45 -10.26
N SER A 156 23.80 10.51 -9.67
CA SER A 156 24.35 11.86 -9.76
C SER A 156 25.73 11.98 -9.10
N ARG A 157 25.94 11.30 -7.96
CA ARG A 157 27.23 11.33 -7.26
C ARG A 157 28.36 10.66 -8.03
N LYS A 158 28.12 9.49 -8.66
CA LYS A 158 29.12 8.83 -9.52
C LYS A 158 29.51 9.70 -10.72
N LYS A 159 28.58 10.47 -11.31
CA LYS A 159 28.89 11.39 -12.43
C LYS A 159 29.82 12.53 -12.01
N THR A 160 29.63 13.09 -10.81
CA THR A 160 30.50 14.16 -10.28
C THR A 160 31.90 13.64 -9.94
N GLU A 161 32.01 12.43 -9.40
CA GLU A 161 33.31 11.80 -9.09
C GLU A 161 34.13 11.41 -10.33
N GLN A 162 33.49 11.13 -11.47
CA GLN A 162 34.17 10.83 -12.74
C GLN A 162 34.65 12.08 -13.51
N GLN A 163 34.20 13.28 -13.11
CA GLN A 163 34.56 14.56 -13.74
C GLN A 163 35.65 15.33 -12.98
N LEU A 164 36.08 14.82 -11.82
CA LEU A 164 37.18 15.32 -10.98
C LEU A 164 38.42 14.44 -11.16
#